data_AF-E6QT14-F1
#
_entry.id   AF-E6QT14-F1
#
_cell.length_a   1.000
_cell.length_b   1.000
_cell.length_c   1.000
_cell.angle_alpha   90.00
_cell.angle_beta   90.00
_cell.angle_gamma   90.00
#
_symmetry.space_group_name_H-M   'P 1'
#
loop_
_entity.id
_entity.type
_entity.pdbx_description
1 polymer ?
#
loop_
_entity_poly.entity_id
_entity_poly.type
_entity_poly.pdbx_seq_one_letter_code
_entity_poly.pdbx_strand_id
1 'polypeptide(L)'
;MAMTALPAVALNVYWNYTHCWDNILFNLYNRNVGAGLSWHDLGLYLITTLYLTTPPALWAWWQSRREPAQDKLAMQIYGYVFAIPVFIFFVLSWGKTIGLHWVLAFYPFYFLLLGSKLPEQSLLRLFRFMRGFAFVHGILLVTILLSPAAWWQHTRFYSGYVLLTQPAKVLSQLKPYTHGMLLATNDYSTSAIMSYHSGHEYFVYGPGSQHARQDDMNTDYRQLNGHNILIFDKSPTDIQQYAPYFSRVVQKTILVDGAKFYLASSYDFHYAAYRLGVLARIRQKYYRIPAYLPHAPCYFCTKYFSDGT
;
A
#
# COMPACT_ATOMS: atom_id res chain seq x y z
N MET A 1 6.55 9.84 26.92
CA MET A 1 6.35 9.36 25.53
C MET A 1 6.03 10.50 24.55
N ALA A 2 5.15 11.47 24.86
CA ALA A 2 4.83 12.55 23.92
C ALA A 2 6.03 13.49 23.62
N MET A 3 6.77 13.91 24.65
CA MET A 3 7.93 14.80 24.47
C MET A 3 9.08 14.17 23.65
N THR A 4 9.30 12.87 23.77
CA THR A 4 10.33 12.15 23.02
C THR A 4 9.99 12.00 21.53
N ALA A 5 8.72 12.12 21.16
CA ALA A 5 8.26 12.06 19.77
C ALA A 5 8.29 13.44 19.07
N LEU A 6 8.40 14.54 19.82
CA LEU A 6 8.35 15.91 19.26
C LEU A 6 9.38 16.15 18.15
N PRO A 7 10.65 15.70 18.24
CA PRO A 7 11.60 15.89 17.14
C PRO A 7 11.16 15.21 15.84
N ALA A 8 10.60 14.00 15.94
CA ALA A 8 10.10 13.26 14.78
C ALA A 8 8.87 13.93 14.16
N VAL A 9 7.97 14.46 15.00
CA VAL A 9 6.81 15.24 14.55
C VAL A 9 7.27 16.53 13.85
N ALA A 10 8.21 17.27 14.45
CA ALA A 10 8.73 18.50 13.85
C ALA A 10 9.41 18.24 12.50
N LEU A 11 10.22 17.18 12.41
CA LEU A 11 10.84 16.75 11.15
C LEU A 11 9.78 16.40 10.09
N ASN A 12 8.73 15.66 10.48
CA ASN A 12 7.65 15.31 9.56
C ASN A 12 6.89 16.56 9.05
N VAL A 13 6.60 17.51 9.94
CA VAL A 13 5.94 18.78 9.58
C VAL A 13 6.83 19.60 8.66
N TYR A 14 8.12 19.76 8.97
CA TYR A 14 9.06 20.49 8.12
C TYR A 14 9.21 19.87 6.74
N TRP A 15 9.30 18.54 6.67
CA TRP A 15 9.36 17.83 5.40
C TRP A 15 8.09 18.06 4.58
N ASN A 16 6.91 17.97 5.19
CA ASN A 16 5.65 18.26 4.51
C ASN A 16 5.58 19.72 4.01
N TYR A 17 5.96 20.68 4.85
CA TYR A 17 6.01 22.10 4.49
C TYR A 17 6.86 22.35 3.23
N THR A 18 7.95 21.60 3.07
CA THR A 18 8.88 21.72 1.94
C THR A 18 8.53 20.81 0.74
N HIS A 19 7.64 19.83 0.91
CA HIS A 19 7.30 18.81 -0.09
C HIS A 19 5.79 18.71 -0.30
N CYS A 20 5.17 19.84 -0.63
CA CYS A 20 3.76 19.94 -1.04
C CYS A 20 2.73 19.35 -0.06
N TRP A 21 3.08 19.19 1.22
CA TRP A 21 2.27 18.48 2.21
C TRP A 21 1.91 17.05 1.81
N ASP A 22 2.77 16.36 1.05
CA ASP A 22 2.49 15.06 0.45
C ASP A 22 1.94 14.02 1.45
N ASN A 23 2.49 13.93 2.68
CA ASN A 23 2.02 12.96 3.67
C ASN A 23 0.64 13.33 4.25
N ILE A 24 0.37 14.63 4.44
CA ILE A 24 -0.93 15.08 4.95
C ILE A 24 -1.99 14.95 3.86
N LEU A 25 -1.71 15.38 2.63
CA LEU A 25 -2.59 15.19 1.49
C LEU A 25 -2.90 13.70 1.28
N PHE A 26 -1.88 12.85 1.32
CA PHE A 26 -2.03 11.40 1.24
C PHE A 26 -2.96 10.84 2.34
N ASN A 27 -2.63 11.06 3.61
CA ASN A 27 -3.30 10.38 4.72
C ASN A 27 -4.69 10.96 5.02
N LEU A 28 -4.85 12.28 4.93
CA LEU A 28 -6.07 12.97 5.37
C LEU A 28 -7.05 13.21 4.23
N TYR A 29 -6.57 13.51 3.01
CA TYR A 29 -7.44 13.89 1.89
C TYR A 29 -7.59 12.74 0.89
N ASN A 30 -6.49 12.35 0.24
CA ASN A 30 -6.50 11.47 -0.93
C ASN A 30 -6.99 10.06 -0.60
N ARG A 31 -6.63 9.54 0.58
CA ARG A 31 -7.08 8.22 1.06
C ARG A 31 -8.56 8.21 1.45
N ASN A 32 -9.15 9.37 1.75
CA ASN A 32 -10.53 9.49 2.21
C ASN A 32 -11.53 9.88 1.11
N VAL A 33 -11.08 10.17 -0.11
CA VAL A 33 -11.98 10.40 -1.25
C VAL A 33 -12.89 9.18 -1.44
N GLY A 34 -14.20 9.43 -1.56
CA GLY A 34 -15.22 8.38 -1.69
C GLY A 34 -15.48 7.56 -0.43
N ALA A 35 -15.04 8.01 0.75
CA ALA A 35 -15.43 7.40 2.02
C ALA A 35 -16.95 7.54 2.23
N GLY A 36 -17.64 6.44 2.48
CA GLY A 36 -19.06 6.39 2.80
C GLY A 36 -19.33 5.27 3.79
N LEU A 37 -20.51 5.27 4.40
CA LEU A 37 -20.90 4.24 5.36
C LEU A 37 -20.87 2.85 4.70
N SER A 38 -20.06 1.95 5.26
CA SER A 38 -19.80 0.61 4.74
C SER A 38 -19.98 -0.42 5.85
N TRP A 39 -21.11 -1.13 5.81
CA TRP A 39 -21.39 -2.26 6.71
C TRP A 39 -20.44 -3.43 6.48
N HIS A 40 -19.96 -3.59 5.24
CA HIS A 40 -18.96 -4.59 4.89
C HIS A 40 -17.64 -4.33 5.62
N ASP A 41 -17.12 -3.10 5.59
CA ASP A 41 -15.84 -2.76 6.22
C ASP A 41 -15.93 -2.85 7.74
N LEU A 42 -17.04 -2.42 8.33
CA LEU A 42 -17.32 -2.62 9.74
C LEU A 42 -17.35 -4.11 10.10
N GLY A 43 -18.08 -4.93 9.34
CA GLY A 43 -18.18 -6.37 9.58
C GLY A 43 -16.82 -7.06 9.50
N LEU A 44 -16.03 -6.73 8.47
CA LEU A 44 -14.66 -7.23 8.30
C LEU A 44 -13.76 -6.82 9.47
N TYR A 45 -13.85 -5.57 9.94
CA TYR A 45 -13.11 -5.09 11.09
C TYR A 45 -13.47 -5.86 12.37
N LEU A 46 -14.76 -6.09 12.62
CA LEU A 46 -15.23 -6.82 13.80
C LEU A 46 -14.78 -8.28 13.78
N ILE A 47 -14.92 -8.96 12.64
CA ILE A 47 -14.45 -10.34 12.45
C ILE A 47 -12.94 -10.42 12.66
N THR A 48 -12.18 -9.51 12.06
CA THR A 48 -10.72 -9.48 12.19
C THR A 48 -10.31 -9.24 13.65
N THR A 49 -10.97 -8.30 14.33
CA THR A 49 -10.70 -8.00 15.75
C THR A 49 -11.03 -9.20 16.64
N LEU A 50 -12.17 -9.86 16.42
CA LEU A 50 -12.54 -11.08 17.13
C LEU A 50 -11.54 -12.22 16.87
N TYR A 51 -11.11 -12.37 15.62
CA TYR A 51 -10.15 -13.39 15.22
C TYR A 51 -8.81 -13.19 15.90
N LEU A 52 -8.26 -11.98 15.84
CA LEU A 52 -6.97 -11.65 16.43
C LEU A 52 -7.00 -11.69 17.96
N THR A 53 -8.09 -11.24 18.59
CA THR A 53 -8.22 -11.32 20.06
C THR A 53 -8.37 -12.76 20.52
N THR A 54 -8.74 -13.66 19.61
CA THR A 54 -8.85 -15.10 19.82
C THR A 54 -9.96 -15.45 20.83
N PRO A 55 -11.09 -16.05 20.40
CA PRO A 55 -12.26 -16.24 21.25
C PRO A 55 -12.01 -16.90 22.62
N PRO A 56 -11.12 -17.91 22.77
CA PRO A 56 -10.75 -18.44 24.09
C PRO A 56 -10.17 -17.40 25.06
N ALA A 57 -9.41 -16.42 24.58
CA ALA A 57 -8.81 -15.39 25.43
C ALA A 57 -9.86 -14.39 25.93
N LEU A 58 -10.81 -14.01 25.07
CA LEU A 58 -11.98 -13.23 25.49
C LEU A 58 -12.84 -13.98 26.51
N TRP A 59 -13.02 -15.29 26.32
CA TRP A 59 -13.75 -16.14 27.26
C TRP A 59 -13.05 -16.27 28.61
N ALA A 60 -11.72 -16.43 28.62
CA ALA A 60 -10.93 -16.44 29.85
C ALA A 60 -11.00 -15.09 30.59
N TRP A 61 -10.90 -13.98 29.86
CA TRP A 61 -11.09 -12.64 30.42
C TRP A 61 -12.47 -12.46 31.05
N TRP A 62 -13.53 -12.90 30.37
CA TRP A 62 -14.90 -12.80 30.88
C TRP A 62 -15.12 -13.61 32.16
N GLN A 63 -14.52 -14.79 32.27
CA GLN A 63 -14.57 -15.61 33.49
C GLN A 63 -13.88 -14.91 34.67
N SER A 64 -12.68 -14.37 34.44
CA SER A 64 -11.90 -13.64 35.45
C SER A 64 -12.35 -12.17 35.63
N ARG A 65 -13.53 -11.76 35.14
CA ARG A 65 -13.93 -10.33 35.17
C ARG A 65 -14.09 -9.75 36.58
N ARG A 66 -14.41 -10.60 37.56
CA ARG A 66 -14.58 -10.24 38.98
C ARG A 66 -13.30 -10.39 39.79
N GLU A 67 -12.26 -10.99 39.23
CA GLU A 67 -10.98 -11.18 39.91
C GLU A 67 -10.17 -9.88 39.86
N PRO A 68 -9.47 -9.51 40.94
CA PRO A 68 -8.57 -8.37 40.93
C PRO A 68 -7.38 -8.64 39.99
N ALA A 69 -6.90 -7.59 39.34
CA ALA A 69 -5.66 -7.68 38.57
C ALA A 69 -4.47 -7.91 39.51
N GLN A 70 -3.47 -8.67 39.05
CA GLN A 70 -2.22 -8.87 39.79
C GLN A 70 -1.43 -7.56 39.86
N ASP A 71 -1.42 -6.81 38.75
CA ASP A 71 -0.89 -5.46 38.67
C ASP A 71 -1.93 -4.53 38.03
N LYS A 72 -2.58 -3.72 38.87
CA LYS A 72 -3.63 -2.80 38.45
C LYS A 72 -3.11 -1.69 37.52
N LEU A 73 -1.91 -1.18 37.78
CA LEU A 73 -1.35 -0.09 36.97
C LEU A 73 -0.97 -0.62 35.59
N ALA A 74 -0.29 -1.76 35.52
CA ALA A 74 0.04 -2.40 34.26
C ALA A 74 -1.22 -2.74 33.45
N MET A 75 -2.24 -3.31 34.10
CA MET A 75 -3.54 -3.60 33.45
C MET A 75 -4.16 -2.33 32.84
N GLN A 76 -4.15 -1.21 33.56
CA GLN A 76 -4.69 0.06 33.06
C GLN A 76 -3.90 0.59 31.87
N ILE A 77 -2.57 0.60 31.96
CA ILE A 77 -1.70 1.10 30.88
C ILE A 77 -1.90 0.26 29.61
N TYR A 78 -1.77 -1.07 29.71
CA TYR A 78 -1.94 -1.96 28.56
C TYR A 78 -3.36 -1.92 28.02
N GLY A 79 -4.36 -1.80 28.91
CA GLY A 79 -5.75 -1.63 28.55
C GLY A 79 -5.99 -0.40 27.70
N TYR A 80 -5.48 0.77 28.11
CA TYR A 80 -5.63 2.00 27.33
C TYR A 80 -4.87 1.97 26.01
N VAL A 81 -3.63 1.49 26.02
CA VAL A 81 -2.79 1.41 24.81
C VAL A 81 -3.39 0.46 23.77
N PHE A 82 -4.10 -0.59 24.20
CA PHE A 82 -4.84 -1.47 23.30
C PHE A 82 -6.22 -0.90 22.90
N ALA A 83 -7.05 -0.53 23.88
CA ALA A 83 -8.46 -0.23 23.65
C ALA A 83 -8.68 1.09 22.91
N ILE A 84 -7.87 2.13 23.16
CA ILE A 84 -8.06 3.44 22.52
C ILE A 84 -7.83 3.33 21.00
N PRO A 85 -6.70 2.80 20.49
CA PRO A 85 -6.50 2.67 19.05
C PRO A 85 -7.51 1.71 18.40
N VAL A 86 -7.83 0.59 19.05
CA VAL A 86 -8.87 -0.33 18.57
C VAL A 86 -10.21 0.39 18.43
N PHE A 87 -10.64 1.15 19.44
CA PHE A 87 -11.88 1.92 19.35
C PHE A 87 -11.85 2.99 18.26
N ILE A 88 -10.73 3.70 18.08
CA ILE A 88 -10.57 4.65 16.98
C ILE A 88 -10.72 3.96 15.63
N PHE A 89 -10.09 2.80 15.44
CA PHE A 89 -10.23 2.02 14.20
C PHE A 89 -11.64 1.47 14.01
N PHE A 90 -12.35 1.12 15.08
CA PHE A 90 -13.77 0.76 15.00
C PHE A 90 -14.60 1.90 14.42
N VAL A 91 -14.42 3.13 14.90
CA VAL A 91 -15.12 4.31 14.34
C VAL A 91 -14.74 4.52 12.87
N LEU A 92 -13.44 4.42 12.54
CA LEU A 92 -12.98 4.57 11.15
C LEU A 92 -13.46 3.46 10.22
N SER A 93 -13.72 2.26 10.74
CA SER A 93 -14.17 1.10 9.96
C SER A 93 -15.53 1.29 9.29
N TRP A 94 -16.33 2.26 9.75
CA TRP A 94 -17.55 2.65 9.07
C TRP A 94 -17.32 3.27 7.71
N GLY A 95 -16.16 3.90 7.47
CA GLY A 95 -15.88 4.61 6.22
C GLY A 95 -14.83 3.93 5.34
N LYS A 96 -14.00 3.06 5.92
CA LYS A 96 -12.80 2.51 5.28
C LYS A 96 -12.43 1.13 5.79
N THR A 97 -11.92 0.31 4.87
CA THR A 97 -11.23 -0.94 5.23
C THR A 97 -9.98 -0.65 6.06
N ILE A 98 -9.91 -1.23 7.26
CA ILE A 98 -8.75 -1.11 8.13
C ILE A 98 -7.77 -2.25 7.83
N GLY A 99 -6.57 -1.88 7.38
CA GLY A 99 -5.52 -2.86 7.11
C GLY A 99 -5.04 -3.54 8.39
N LEU A 100 -4.83 -4.86 8.32
CA LEU A 100 -4.42 -5.69 9.45
C LEU A 100 -3.17 -5.16 10.17
N HIS A 101 -2.19 -4.65 9.42
CA HIS A 101 -0.94 -4.12 9.95
C HIS A 101 -1.10 -2.93 10.90
N TRP A 102 -2.15 -2.10 10.75
CA TRP A 102 -2.44 -1.01 11.67
C TRP A 102 -2.86 -1.52 13.03
N VAL A 103 -3.70 -2.55 13.02
CA VAL A 103 -4.33 -3.10 14.21
C VAL A 103 -3.31 -3.95 14.97
N LEU A 104 -2.51 -4.75 14.25
CA LEU A 104 -1.47 -5.62 14.83
C LEU A 104 -0.44 -4.89 15.70
N ALA A 105 -0.15 -3.61 15.44
CA ALA A 105 0.78 -2.82 16.25
C ALA A 105 0.36 -2.72 17.73
N PHE A 106 -0.93 -2.88 18.02
CA PHE A 106 -1.48 -2.73 19.37
C PHE A 106 -1.78 -4.06 20.08
N TYR A 107 -1.78 -5.18 19.36
CA TYR A 107 -2.07 -6.51 19.92
C TYR A 107 -1.04 -7.05 20.91
N PRO A 108 0.26 -6.71 20.83
CA PRO A 108 1.20 -7.05 21.90
C PRO A 108 0.70 -6.58 23.27
N PHE A 109 0.11 -5.39 23.36
CA PHE A 109 -0.44 -4.85 24.61
C PHE A 109 -1.71 -5.57 25.07
N TYR A 110 -2.50 -6.14 24.15
CA TYR A 110 -3.59 -7.04 24.52
C TYR A 110 -3.07 -8.30 25.23
N PHE A 111 -2.00 -8.92 24.73
CA PHE A 111 -1.42 -10.10 25.40
C PHE A 111 -0.77 -9.75 26.75
N LEU A 112 -0.13 -8.58 26.85
CA LEU A 112 0.37 -8.06 28.14
C LEU A 112 -0.77 -7.76 29.13
N LEU A 113 -1.89 -7.22 28.64
CA LEU A 113 -3.10 -7.01 29.42
C LEU A 113 -3.63 -8.34 29.98
N LEU A 114 -3.70 -9.39 29.17
CA LEU A 114 -4.08 -10.73 29.63
C LEU A 114 -3.13 -11.22 30.74
N GLY A 115 -1.82 -11.06 30.57
CA GLY A 115 -0.80 -11.43 31.56
C GLY A 115 -0.93 -10.69 32.89
N SER A 116 -1.33 -9.42 32.86
CA SER A 116 -1.49 -8.59 34.07
C SER A 116 -2.70 -8.96 34.95
N LYS A 117 -3.65 -9.73 34.40
CA LYS A 117 -4.92 -10.05 35.07
C LYS A 117 -5.17 -11.54 35.25
N LEU A 118 -4.93 -12.36 34.22
CA LEU A 118 -5.32 -13.77 34.25
C LEU A 118 -4.40 -14.58 35.17
N PRO A 119 -4.95 -15.58 35.89
CA PRO A 119 -4.13 -16.50 36.67
C PRO A 119 -3.26 -17.37 35.74
N GLU A 120 -2.12 -17.84 36.27
CA GLU A 120 -1.13 -18.62 35.53
C GLU A 120 -1.75 -19.84 34.83
N GLN A 121 -2.67 -20.54 35.49
CA GLN A 121 -3.35 -21.69 34.91
C GLN A 121 -4.15 -21.35 33.64
N SER A 122 -4.81 -20.19 33.62
CA SER A 122 -5.55 -19.70 32.45
C SER A 122 -4.58 -19.32 31.32
N LEU A 123 -3.47 -18.66 31.67
CA LEU A 123 -2.42 -18.31 30.71
C LEU A 123 -1.79 -19.55 30.06
N LEU A 124 -1.52 -20.61 30.83
CA LEU A 124 -1.00 -21.87 30.29
C LEU A 124 -1.98 -22.56 29.34
N ARG A 125 -3.29 -22.54 29.64
CA ARG A 125 -4.32 -23.07 28.72
C ARG A 125 -4.37 -22.26 27.42
N LEU A 126 -4.36 -20.93 27.53
CA LEU A 126 -4.32 -20.05 26.36
C LEU A 126 -3.06 -20.27 25.54
N PHE A 127 -1.89 -20.40 26.17
CA PHE A 127 -0.64 -20.68 25.48
C PHE A 127 -0.69 -21.99 24.67
N ARG A 128 -1.23 -23.07 25.25
CA ARG A 128 -1.41 -24.34 24.53
C ARG A 128 -2.33 -24.19 23.32
N PHE A 129 -3.44 -23.47 23.47
CA PHE A 129 -4.34 -23.16 22.36
C PHE A 129 -3.61 -22.35 21.28
N MET A 130 -2.95 -21.26 21.65
CA MET A 130 -2.22 -20.38 20.72
C MET A 130 -1.13 -21.12 19.97
N ARG A 131 -0.43 -22.06 20.63
CA ARG A 131 0.56 -22.90 19.97
C ARG A 131 -0.06 -23.77 18.88
N GLY A 132 -1.20 -24.41 19.17
CA GLY A 132 -1.94 -25.19 18.16
C GLY A 132 -2.48 -24.31 17.03
N PHE A 133 -3.04 -23.16 17.38
CA PHE A 133 -3.55 -22.18 16.43
C PHE A 133 -2.45 -21.66 15.49
N ALA A 134 -1.29 -21.29 16.04
CA ALA A 134 -0.13 -20.86 15.27
C ALA A 134 0.43 -21.99 14.40
N PHE A 135 0.44 -23.24 14.89
CA PHE A 135 0.85 -24.41 14.11
C PHE A 135 -0.03 -24.63 12.88
N VAL A 136 -1.36 -24.53 13.04
CA VAL A 136 -2.31 -24.61 11.90
C VAL A 136 -2.04 -23.50 10.89
N HIS A 137 -1.81 -22.26 11.34
CA HIS A 137 -1.43 -21.16 10.43
C HIS A 137 -0.10 -21.41 9.72
N GLY A 138 0.88 -21.96 10.43
CA GLY A 138 2.17 -22.35 9.86
C GLY A 138 2.00 -23.37 8.74
N ILE A 139 1.18 -24.41 8.96
CA ILE A 139 0.85 -25.40 7.92
C ILE A 139 0.16 -24.72 6.73
N LEU A 140 -0.84 -23.86 6.96
CA LEU A 140 -1.53 -23.16 5.88
C LEU A 140 -0.58 -22.29 5.05
N LEU A 141 0.29 -21.51 5.71
CA LEU A 141 1.27 -20.67 5.04
C LEU A 141 2.29 -21.49 4.24
N VAL A 142 2.84 -22.54 4.84
CA VAL A 142 3.78 -23.45 4.15
C VAL A 142 3.10 -24.12 2.96
N THR A 143 1.85 -24.54 3.10
CA THR A 143 1.07 -25.14 2.01
C THR A 143 0.88 -24.15 0.86
N ILE A 144 0.56 -22.88 1.15
CA ILE A 144 0.43 -21.83 0.13
C ILE A 144 1.79 -21.56 -0.55
N LEU A 145 2.88 -21.47 0.23
CA LEU A 145 4.22 -21.20 -0.32
C LEU A 145 4.76 -22.34 -1.19
N LEU A 146 4.46 -23.59 -0.82
CA LEU A 146 4.86 -24.79 -1.57
C LEU A 146 3.84 -25.18 -2.65
N SER A 147 2.70 -24.48 -2.76
CA SER A 147 1.67 -24.82 -3.73
C SER A 147 2.19 -24.67 -5.16
N PRO A 148 1.89 -25.61 -6.07
CA PRO A 148 2.31 -25.51 -7.46
C PRO A 148 1.75 -24.26 -8.14
N ALA A 149 2.55 -23.62 -8.98
CA ALA A 149 2.13 -22.46 -9.78
C ALA A 149 0.84 -22.74 -10.58
N ALA A 150 0.63 -23.99 -11.02
CA ALA A 150 -0.57 -24.45 -11.73
C ALA A 150 -1.88 -24.16 -10.97
N TRP A 151 -1.88 -24.21 -9.64
CA TRP A 151 -3.08 -23.94 -8.84
C TRP A 151 -3.57 -22.50 -8.96
N TRP A 152 -2.68 -21.59 -9.34
CA TRP A 152 -2.95 -20.16 -9.42
C TRP A 152 -3.26 -19.68 -10.83
N GLN A 153 -3.04 -20.51 -11.87
CA GLN A 153 -3.08 -20.12 -13.29
C GLN A 153 -4.39 -19.45 -13.73
N HIS A 154 -5.51 -19.86 -13.15
CA HIS A 154 -6.83 -19.32 -13.48
C HIS A 154 -7.26 -18.15 -12.58
N THR A 155 -6.39 -17.71 -11.69
CA THR A 155 -6.67 -16.60 -10.77
C THR A 155 -6.09 -15.29 -11.30
N ARG A 156 -6.70 -14.17 -10.90
CA ARG A 156 -6.17 -12.82 -11.19
C ARG A 156 -4.78 -12.54 -10.62
N PHE A 157 -4.32 -13.37 -9.68
CA PHE A 157 -3.04 -13.18 -8.98
C PHE A 157 -1.86 -13.79 -9.73
N TYR A 158 -2.12 -14.61 -10.76
CA TYR A 158 -1.08 -15.42 -11.39
C TYR A 158 0.05 -14.60 -12.02
N SER A 159 -0.26 -13.57 -12.79
CA SER A 159 0.78 -12.71 -13.39
C SER A 159 1.63 -12.02 -12.33
N GLY A 160 1.04 -11.66 -11.18
CA GLY A 160 1.78 -11.14 -10.02
C GLY A 160 2.69 -12.19 -9.38
N TYR A 161 2.19 -13.43 -9.22
CA TYR A 161 2.98 -14.55 -8.72
C TYR A 161 4.19 -14.85 -9.63
N VAL A 162 3.97 -14.95 -10.95
CA VAL A 162 5.05 -15.20 -11.92
C VAL A 162 6.06 -14.05 -11.92
N LEU A 163 5.60 -12.80 -11.84
CA LEU A 163 6.50 -11.65 -11.77
C LEU A 163 7.39 -11.68 -10.52
N LEU A 164 6.83 -12.07 -9.36
CA LEU A 164 7.57 -12.14 -8.10
C LEU A 164 8.54 -13.33 -8.03
N THR A 165 8.16 -14.49 -8.59
CA THR A 165 8.93 -15.73 -8.48
C THR A 165 9.89 -15.97 -9.63
N GLN A 166 9.60 -15.43 -10.82
CA GLN A 166 10.37 -15.61 -12.05
C GLN A 166 10.70 -14.28 -12.76
N PRO A 167 11.15 -13.22 -12.05
CA PRO A 167 11.39 -11.91 -12.65
C PRO A 167 12.45 -11.96 -13.77
N ALA A 168 13.47 -12.81 -13.63
CA ALA A 168 14.51 -12.98 -14.64
C ALA A 168 13.94 -13.50 -15.98
N LYS A 169 12.98 -14.44 -15.95
CA LYS A 169 12.31 -14.93 -17.17
C LYS A 169 11.51 -13.82 -17.83
N VAL A 170 10.76 -13.04 -17.03
CA VAL A 170 10.00 -11.88 -17.54
C VAL A 170 10.93 -10.87 -18.22
N LEU A 171 12.02 -10.49 -17.54
CA LEU A 171 13.01 -9.55 -18.08
C LEU A 171 13.68 -10.08 -19.36
N SER A 172 13.98 -11.37 -19.43
CA SER A 172 14.55 -11.98 -20.65
C SER A 172 13.61 -11.86 -21.85
N GLN A 173 12.30 -12.04 -21.64
CA GLN A 173 11.28 -11.88 -22.68
C GLN A 173 11.05 -10.42 -23.07
N LEU A 174 11.34 -9.48 -22.15
CA LEU A 174 11.23 -8.04 -22.43
C LEU A 174 12.42 -7.49 -23.23
N LYS A 175 13.61 -8.08 -23.07
CA LYS A 175 14.87 -7.58 -23.66
C LYS A 175 14.79 -7.20 -25.15
N PRO A 176 14.08 -7.92 -26.04
CA PRO A 176 13.97 -7.53 -27.44
C PRO A 176 13.22 -6.20 -27.67
N TYR A 177 12.43 -5.75 -26.70
CA TYR A 177 11.57 -4.57 -26.80
C TYR A 177 12.14 -3.35 -26.06
N THR A 178 13.20 -3.50 -25.26
CA THR A 178 13.73 -2.41 -24.42
C THR A 178 14.72 -1.51 -25.14
N HIS A 179 15.26 -1.92 -26.29
CA HIS A 179 16.31 -1.17 -26.96
C HIS A 179 15.83 0.22 -27.42
N GLY A 180 16.50 1.28 -26.97
CA GLY A 180 16.14 2.67 -27.30
C GLY A 180 14.82 3.14 -26.68
N MET A 181 14.32 2.42 -25.66
CA MET A 181 13.09 2.74 -24.95
C MET A 181 13.41 3.15 -23.52
N LEU A 182 12.73 4.17 -23.02
CA LEU A 182 12.59 4.40 -21.59
C LEU A 182 11.60 3.39 -21.02
N LEU A 183 11.80 2.97 -19.77
CA LEU A 183 11.06 1.85 -19.18
C LEU A 183 10.05 2.38 -18.17
N ALA A 184 8.80 1.96 -18.30
CA ALA A 184 7.72 2.40 -17.44
C ALA A 184 6.78 1.27 -17.06
N THR A 185 6.09 1.44 -15.94
CA THR A 185 4.94 0.63 -15.56
C THR A 185 3.78 1.53 -15.15
N ASN A 186 2.60 0.96 -14.90
CA ASN A 186 1.43 1.70 -14.42
C ASN A 186 1.29 1.71 -12.89
N ASP A 187 2.11 0.93 -12.16
CA ASP A 187 1.97 0.76 -10.71
C ASP A 187 3.32 0.62 -9.99
N TYR A 188 3.37 1.16 -8.76
CA TYR A 188 4.59 1.21 -7.96
C TYR A 188 5.18 -0.16 -7.64
N SER A 189 4.35 -1.19 -7.43
CA SER A 189 4.85 -2.51 -7.05
C SER A 189 5.57 -3.16 -8.23
N THR A 190 4.99 -3.05 -9.42
CA THR A 190 5.61 -3.53 -10.66
C THR A 190 6.87 -2.74 -10.97
N SER A 191 6.83 -1.40 -10.91
CA SER A 191 8.02 -0.56 -11.09
C SER A 191 9.16 -0.94 -10.15
N ALA A 192 8.89 -1.18 -8.86
CA ALA A 192 9.90 -1.57 -7.89
C ALA A 192 10.54 -2.94 -8.21
N ILE A 193 9.72 -3.96 -8.50
CA ILE A 193 10.21 -5.31 -8.84
C ILE A 193 11.06 -5.26 -10.11
N MET A 194 10.55 -4.59 -11.15
CA MET A 194 11.24 -4.48 -12.44
C MET A 194 12.55 -3.71 -12.30
N SER A 195 12.55 -2.59 -11.57
CA SER A 195 13.76 -1.80 -11.38
C SER A 195 14.84 -2.56 -10.62
N TYR A 196 14.45 -3.22 -9.53
CA TYR A 196 15.36 -4.00 -8.70
C TYR A 196 16.02 -5.15 -9.49
N HIS A 197 15.25 -5.93 -10.23
CA HIS A 197 15.77 -7.10 -10.93
C HIS A 197 16.44 -6.79 -12.27
N SER A 198 16.10 -5.66 -12.91
CA SER A 198 16.73 -5.26 -14.18
C SER A 198 17.96 -4.38 -14.01
N GLY A 199 18.12 -3.73 -12.85
CA GLY A 199 19.15 -2.71 -12.63
C GLY A 199 18.91 -1.40 -13.40
N HIS A 200 17.75 -1.24 -14.03
CA HIS A 200 17.35 -0.04 -14.78
C HIS A 200 16.11 0.58 -14.14
N GLU A 201 15.98 1.89 -14.21
CA GLU A 201 14.81 2.58 -13.64
C GLU A 201 13.54 2.29 -14.46
N TYR A 202 12.47 1.88 -13.77
CA TYR A 202 11.11 1.80 -14.30
C TYR A 202 10.24 2.84 -13.60
N PHE A 203 9.99 3.98 -14.24
CA PHE A 203 9.13 5.03 -13.68
C PHE A 203 7.64 4.68 -13.79
N VAL A 204 6.79 5.40 -13.05
CA VAL A 204 5.34 5.15 -13.03
C VAL A 204 4.63 6.08 -14.01
N TYR A 205 4.23 5.52 -15.16
CA TYR A 205 3.44 6.18 -16.18
C TYR A 205 1.95 6.29 -15.79
N GLY A 206 1.32 7.37 -16.25
CA GLY A 206 -0.09 7.65 -16.05
C GLY A 206 -0.39 8.32 -14.70
N PRO A 207 -1.67 8.38 -14.29
CA PRO A 207 -2.08 9.00 -13.03
C PRO A 207 -1.53 8.27 -11.80
N GLY A 208 -0.93 7.09 -11.96
CA GLY A 208 -0.40 6.27 -10.88
C GLY A 208 -1.47 5.52 -10.11
N SER A 209 -1.08 5.00 -8.95
CA SER A 209 -1.91 4.14 -8.13
C SER A 209 -2.88 4.93 -7.21
N GLN A 210 -3.41 4.24 -6.19
CA GLN A 210 -4.59 4.68 -5.45
C GLN A 210 -4.42 6.02 -4.71
N HIS A 211 -3.30 6.26 -4.03
CA HIS A 211 -3.27 7.31 -2.99
C HIS A 211 -2.07 8.28 -3.03
N ALA A 212 -0.92 7.92 -3.63
CA ALA A 212 0.32 8.73 -3.60
C ALA A 212 0.98 8.83 -4.99
N ARG A 213 1.93 9.78 -5.09
CA ARG A 213 2.71 10.09 -6.28
C ARG A 213 4.22 10.28 -6.01
N GLN A 214 4.86 9.32 -5.31
CA GLN A 214 6.29 9.44 -4.96
C GLN A 214 7.20 9.57 -6.19
N ASP A 215 6.84 8.91 -7.29
CA ASP A 215 7.58 8.93 -8.56
C ASP A 215 7.73 10.33 -9.14
N ASP A 216 6.82 11.26 -8.82
CA ASP A 216 6.84 12.62 -9.35
C ASP A 216 8.01 13.45 -8.82
N MET A 217 8.66 13.04 -7.74
CA MET A 217 9.93 13.62 -7.28
C MET A 217 11.07 13.23 -8.22
N ASN A 218 11.14 11.96 -8.60
CA ASN A 218 12.25 11.36 -9.35
C ASN A 218 12.13 11.62 -10.86
N THR A 219 10.92 11.50 -11.39
CA THR A 219 10.66 11.61 -12.82
C THR A 219 10.43 13.06 -13.23
N ASP A 220 11.07 13.50 -14.31
CA ASP A 220 10.79 14.76 -14.98
C ASP A 220 10.26 14.51 -16.39
N TYR A 221 8.92 14.52 -16.52
CA TYR A 221 8.24 14.27 -17.79
C TYR A 221 8.60 15.27 -18.90
N ARG A 222 9.14 16.45 -18.57
CA ARG A 222 9.62 17.42 -19.58
C ARG A 222 10.80 16.85 -20.37
N GLN A 223 11.67 16.11 -19.68
CA GLN A 223 12.88 15.52 -20.26
C GLN A 223 12.57 14.28 -21.10
N LEU A 224 11.37 13.72 -20.97
CA LEU A 224 10.94 12.54 -21.73
C LEU A 224 10.30 12.91 -23.07
N ASN A 225 10.10 14.20 -23.36
CA ASN A 225 9.46 14.65 -24.60
C ASN A 225 10.23 14.16 -25.83
N GLY A 226 9.54 13.54 -26.78
CA GLY A 226 10.12 12.96 -27.98
C GLY A 226 10.80 11.60 -27.78
N HIS A 227 10.90 11.10 -26.55
CA HIS A 227 11.45 9.76 -26.29
C HIS A 227 10.41 8.67 -26.52
N ASN A 228 10.90 7.47 -26.84
CA ASN A 228 10.07 6.27 -26.88
C ASN A 228 10.00 5.64 -25.49
N ILE A 229 8.83 5.14 -25.12
CA ILE A 229 8.54 4.58 -23.80
C ILE A 229 7.93 3.19 -23.98
N LEU A 230 8.54 2.18 -23.35
CA LEU A 230 7.97 0.86 -23.18
C LEU A 230 7.21 0.81 -21.87
N ILE A 231 5.89 0.65 -21.95
CA ILE A 231 5.03 0.51 -20.78
C ILE A 231 4.70 -0.97 -20.58
N PHE A 232 5.08 -1.50 -19.41
CA PHE A 232 4.84 -2.88 -18.99
C PHE A 232 3.71 -2.98 -17.97
N ASP A 233 2.77 -3.90 -18.20
CA ASP A 233 1.59 -4.11 -17.34
C ASP A 233 1.30 -5.61 -17.13
N LYS A 234 0.80 -5.96 -15.94
CA LYS A 234 0.28 -7.30 -15.59
C LYS A 234 -1.17 -7.49 -16.04
N SER A 235 -1.89 -6.41 -16.32
CA SER A 235 -3.29 -6.39 -16.69
C SER A 235 -3.48 -5.84 -18.10
N PRO A 236 -4.59 -6.17 -18.78
CA PRO A 236 -4.89 -5.57 -20.07
C PRO A 236 -4.97 -4.06 -19.96
N THR A 237 -4.28 -3.37 -20.87
CA THR A 237 -4.30 -1.92 -20.98
C THR A 237 -5.08 -1.53 -22.23
N ASP A 238 -5.95 -0.52 -22.10
CA ASP A 238 -6.64 0.09 -23.24
C ASP A 238 -5.70 1.08 -23.96
N ILE A 239 -5.34 0.76 -25.20
CA ILE A 239 -4.47 1.59 -26.06
C ILE A 239 -5.04 3.01 -26.23
N GLN A 240 -6.37 3.18 -26.22
CA GLN A 240 -6.99 4.49 -26.42
C GLN A 240 -6.59 5.48 -25.34
N GLN A 241 -6.19 5.00 -24.16
CA GLN A 241 -5.69 5.85 -23.07
C GLN A 241 -4.29 6.41 -23.35
N TYR A 242 -3.52 5.78 -24.24
CA TYR A 242 -2.14 6.18 -24.56
C TYR A 242 -2.07 6.97 -25.86
N ALA A 243 -2.96 6.69 -26.82
CA ALA A 243 -2.97 7.33 -28.13
C ALA A 243 -2.86 8.88 -28.12
N PRO A 244 -3.46 9.63 -27.17
CA PRO A 244 -3.33 11.08 -27.15
C PRO A 244 -1.92 11.60 -26.83
N TYR A 245 -1.06 10.76 -26.27
CA TYR A 245 0.22 11.16 -25.67
C TYR A 245 1.44 10.65 -26.44
N PHE A 246 1.23 9.96 -27.55
CA PHE A 246 2.29 9.37 -28.38
C PHE A 246 1.90 9.43 -29.85
N SER A 247 2.87 9.61 -30.74
CA SER A 247 2.63 9.55 -32.18
C SER A 247 2.21 8.15 -32.66
N ARG A 248 2.68 7.09 -31.99
CA ARG A 248 2.31 5.71 -32.31
C ARG A 248 2.37 4.82 -31.07
N VAL A 249 1.41 3.93 -30.91
CA VAL A 249 1.41 2.91 -29.85
C VAL A 249 1.22 1.54 -30.47
N VAL A 250 2.12 0.60 -30.15
CA VAL A 250 2.02 -0.79 -30.58
C VAL A 250 1.88 -1.67 -29.35
N GLN A 251 0.75 -2.37 -29.25
CA GLN A 251 0.53 -3.31 -28.16
C GLN A 251 1.00 -4.71 -28.54
N LYS A 252 1.65 -5.38 -27.59
CA LYS A 252 1.99 -6.80 -27.67
C LYS A 252 1.68 -7.49 -26.37
N THR A 253 1.55 -8.81 -26.43
CA THR A 253 1.45 -9.66 -25.25
C THR A 253 2.62 -10.62 -25.25
N ILE A 254 3.24 -10.79 -24.09
CA ILE A 254 4.22 -11.86 -23.86
C ILE A 254 3.65 -12.87 -22.88
N LEU A 255 4.10 -14.12 -23.02
CA LEU A 255 3.72 -15.24 -22.17
C LEU A 255 4.96 -15.73 -21.42
N VAL A 256 4.86 -15.83 -20.10
CA VAL A 256 5.90 -16.41 -19.25
C VAL A 256 5.24 -17.42 -18.33
N ASP A 257 5.61 -18.70 -18.48
CA ASP A 257 5.03 -19.80 -17.71
C ASP A 257 3.48 -19.80 -17.74
N GLY A 258 2.87 -19.34 -18.84
CA GLY A 258 1.41 -19.22 -19.00
C GLY A 258 0.78 -17.92 -18.45
N ALA A 259 1.54 -17.09 -17.74
CA ALA A 259 1.11 -15.75 -17.34
C ALA A 259 1.20 -14.78 -18.52
N LYS A 260 0.14 -14.00 -18.73
CA LYS A 260 0.07 -12.96 -19.75
C LYS A 260 0.54 -11.63 -19.18
N PHE A 261 1.43 -10.97 -19.91
CA PHE A 261 1.84 -9.58 -19.66
C PHE A 261 1.65 -8.75 -20.91
N TYR A 262 1.36 -7.46 -20.72
CA TYR A 262 0.98 -6.54 -21.77
C TYR A 262 2.05 -5.48 -21.91
N LEU A 263 2.47 -5.26 -23.16
CA LEU A 263 3.49 -4.29 -23.52
C LEU A 263 2.84 -3.25 -24.42
N ALA A 264 3.06 -1.97 -24.12
CA ALA A 264 2.80 -0.88 -25.05
C ALA A 264 4.14 -0.25 -25.42
N SER A 265 4.60 -0.51 -26.64
CA SER A 265 5.72 0.21 -27.25
C SER A 265 5.18 1.51 -27.82
N SER A 266 5.40 2.58 -27.09
CA SER A 266 4.86 3.90 -27.36
C SER A 266 5.96 4.83 -27.87
N TYR A 267 5.76 5.44 -29.02
CA TYR A 267 6.78 6.19 -29.74
C TYR A 267 6.49 7.68 -29.71
N ASP A 268 7.56 8.47 -29.58
CA ASP A 268 7.53 9.94 -29.65
C ASP A 268 6.54 10.55 -28.66
N PHE A 269 6.93 10.56 -27.38
CA PHE A 269 6.10 11.04 -26.29
C PHE A 269 5.81 12.55 -26.38
N HIS A 270 4.53 12.92 -26.30
CA HIS A 270 4.06 14.30 -26.35
C HIS A 270 3.84 14.87 -24.95
N TYR A 271 4.88 15.52 -24.40
CA TYR A 271 4.82 16.11 -23.06
C TYR A 271 3.70 17.14 -22.93
N ALA A 272 3.49 18.01 -23.93
CA ALA A 272 2.47 19.06 -23.85
C ALA A 272 1.05 18.48 -23.66
N ALA A 273 0.70 17.44 -24.42
CA ALA A 273 -0.57 16.74 -24.29
C ALA A 273 -0.67 16.02 -22.94
N TYR A 274 0.41 15.35 -22.50
CA TYR A 274 0.45 14.63 -21.23
C TYR A 274 0.35 15.56 -20.02
N ARG A 275 0.95 16.75 -20.10
CA ARG A 275 0.86 17.78 -19.07
C ARG A 275 -0.58 18.21 -18.84
N LEU A 276 -1.31 18.50 -19.92
CA LEU A 276 -2.72 18.93 -19.85
C LEU A 276 -3.66 17.78 -19.48
N GLY A 277 -3.39 16.57 -19.98
CA GLY A 277 -4.26 15.42 -19.77
C GLY A 277 -4.02 14.71 -18.44
N VAL A 278 -2.78 14.35 -18.12
CA VAL A 278 -2.44 13.49 -16.97
C VAL A 278 -1.90 14.31 -15.81
N LEU A 279 -0.88 15.15 -16.01
CA LEU A 279 -0.26 15.90 -14.91
C LEU A 279 -1.23 16.92 -14.29
N ALA A 280 -2.13 17.53 -15.07
CA ALA A 280 -3.14 18.43 -14.53
C ALA A 280 -4.15 17.70 -13.62
N ARG A 281 -4.56 16.48 -14.00
CA ARG A 281 -5.40 15.62 -13.14
C ARG A 281 -4.66 15.18 -11.89
N ILE A 282 -3.36 14.85 -12.01
CA ILE A 282 -2.50 14.55 -10.87
C ILE A 282 -2.43 15.75 -9.92
N ARG A 283 -2.23 16.98 -10.45
CA ARG A 283 -2.22 18.21 -9.64
C ARG A 283 -3.50 18.35 -8.83
N GLN A 284 -4.66 18.24 -9.49
CA GLN A 284 -5.96 18.40 -8.85
C GLN A 284 -6.23 17.32 -7.80
N LYS A 285 -5.75 16.10 -8.03
CA LYS A 285 -6.03 14.95 -7.16
C LYS A 285 -5.06 14.85 -5.99
N TYR A 286 -3.77 15.07 -6.20
CA TYR A 286 -2.73 14.75 -5.21
C TYR A 286 -2.02 15.98 -4.63
N TYR A 287 -2.01 17.10 -5.35
CA TYR A 287 -1.26 18.31 -4.98
C TYR A 287 -2.16 19.53 -4.74
N ARG A 288 -3.45 19.32 -4.47
CA ARG A 288 -4.38 20.39 -4.12
C ARG A 288 -4.20 20.77 -2.65
N ILE A 289 -3.17 21.56 -2.36
CA ILE A 289 -2.87 22.04 -1.01
C ILE A 289 -3.98 23.00 -0.54
N PRO A 290 -4.65 22.74 0.60
CA PRO A 290 -5.61 23.68 1.18
C PRO A 290 -4.99 25.04 1.48
N ALA A 291 -5.72 26.12 1.18
CA ALA A 291 -5.22 27.49 1.32
C ALA A 291 -4.78 27.89 2.74
N TYR A 292 -5.25 27.17 3.77
CA TYR A 292 -4.90 27.44 5.16
C TYR A 292 -3.58 26.77 5.59
N LEU A 293 -3.01 25.86 4.78
CA LEU A 293 -1.73 25.23 5.09
C LEU A 293 -0.59 26.06 4.49
N PRO A 294 0.30 26.65 5.33
CA PRO A 294 1.47 27.36 4.81
C PRO A 294 2.40 26.35 4.15
N HIS A 295 3.03 26.71 3.02
CA HIS A 295 3.95 25.81 2.32
C HIS A 295 5.05 26.59 1.60
N ALA A 296 6.20 25.94 1.43
CA ALA A 296 7.20 26.36 0.44
C ALA A 296 6.67 26.08 -0.99
N PRO A 297 7.29 26.61 -2.06
CA PRO A 297 6.89 26.28 -3.43
C PRO A 297 6.81 24.77 -3.64
N CYS A 298 5.68 24.29 -4.15
CA CYS A 298 5.49 22.86 -4.34
C CYS A 298 6.36 22.35 -5.50
N TYR A 299 7.25 21.38 -5.24
CA TYR A 299 8.16 20.85 -6.26
C TYR A 299 7.43 20.39 -7.53
N PHE A 300 6.27 19.73 -7.39
CA PHE A 300 5.50 19.23 -8.52
C PHE A 300 4.89 20.38 -9.33
N CYS A 301 4.27 21.34 -8.63
CA CYS A 301 3.67 22.50 -9.27
C CYS A 301 4.75 23.33 -9.95
N THR A 302 5.84 23.69 -9.28
CA THR A 302 6.97 24.41 -9.90
C THR A 302 7.59 23.66 -11.09
N LYS A 303 7.66 22.32 -11.03
CA LYS A 303 8.23 21.51 -12.14
C LYS A 303 7.36 21.59 -13.40
N TYR A 304 6.04 21.57 -13.27
CA TYR A 304 5.13 21.38 -14.41
C TYR A 304 4.16 22.54 -14.67
N PHE A 305 4.02 23.47 -13.75
CA PHE A 305 3.05 24.56 -13.78
C PHE A 305 3.71 25.86 -13.30
N SER A 306 3.40 26.96 -13.97
CA SER A 306 4.03 28.26 -13.74
C SER A 306 3.57 28.92 -12.43
N ASP A 307 2.48 28.44 -11.86
CA ASP A 307 2.00 28.70 -10.52
C ASP A 307 2.67 27.71 -9.56
N GLY A 308 3.43 28.20 -8.58
CA GLY A 308 4.06 27.38 -7.52
C GLY A 308 3.06 26.75 -6.53
N THR A 309 1.79 26.65 -6.93
CA THR A 309 0.60 26.22 -6.18
C THR A 309 -0.25 25.29 -7.03
#